data_AF-A0A5S9MK70-F1
#
_entry.id   AF-A0A5S9MK70-F1
#
_cell.length_a   1.000
_cell.length_b   1.000
_cell.length_c   1.000
_cell.angle_alpha   90.00
_cell.angle_beta   90.00
_cell.angle_gamma   90.00
#
_symmetry.space_group_name_H-M   'P 1'
#
loop_
_entity.id
_entity.type
_entity.pdbx_description
1 polymer ?
#
loop_
_entity_poly.entity_id
_entity_poly.type
_entity_poly.pdbx_seq_one_letter_code
_entity_poly.pdbx_strand_id
1 'polypeptide(L)' 'MLVSLLAVHKAGAAYVPLDPDYPADRLAYMIQDAKPVCSITTKADAMHLPADCDLILLDEKKRAINC' A
#
# COMPACT_ATOMS: atom_id res chain seq x y z
N MET A 1 -1.95 -8.14 -6.23
CA MET A 1 -0.82 -7.69 -7.08
C MET A 1 -1.27 -7.08 -8.39
N LEU A 2 -1.71 -7.83 -9.42
CA LEU A 2 -2.07 -7.24 -10.74
C LEU A 2 -3.15 -6.14 -10.67
N VAL A 3 -4.21 -6.37 -9.89
CA VAL A 3 -5.30 -5.40 -9.72
C VAL A 3 -4.79 -4.10 -9.09
N SER A 4 -3.88 -4.19 -8.12
CA SER A 4 -3.28 -3.04 -7.43
C SER A 4 -2.48 -2.17 -8.40
N LEU A 5 -1.65 -2.79 -9.25
CA LEU A 5 -0.86 -2.09 -10.27
C LEU A 5 -1.77 -1.35 -11.26
N LEU A 6 -2.81 -2.03 -11.75
CA LEU A 6 -3.78 -1.41 -12.65
C LEU A 6 -4.57 -0.29 -11.98
N ALA A 7 -4.91 -0.42 -10.69
CA ALA A 7 -5.60 0.62 -9.94
C ALA A 7 -4.74 1.88 -9.81
N VAL A 8 -3.46 1.73 -9.44
CA VAL A 8 -2.50 2.84 -9.36
C VAL A 8 -2.34 3.52 -10.72
N HIS A 9 -2.15 2.73 -11.78
CA HIS A 9 -1.99 3.28 -13.13
C HIS A 9 -3.26 4.00 -13.60
N LYS A 10 -4.45 3.44 -13.35
CA LYS A 10 -5.74 4.08 -13.67
C LYS A 10 -5.99 5.36 -12.88
N ALA A 11 -5.45 5.47 -11.67
CA ALA A 11 -5.50 6.69 -10.86
C ALA A 11 -4.48 7.74 -11.32
N GLY A 12 -3.61 7.42 -12.29
CA GLY A 12 -2.52 8.31 -12.72
C GLY A 12 -1.40 8.46 -11.70
N ALA A 13 -1.31 7.53 -10.74
CA ALA A 13 -0.31 7.56 -9.68
C ALA A 13 0.90 6.67 -10.00
N ALA A 14 1.98 6.85 -9.23
CA ALA A 14 3.11 5.94 -9.19
C ALA A 14 3.01 5.02 -7.96
N TYR A 15 3.62 3.83 -8.02
CA TYR A 15 3.72 2.92 -6.88
C TYR A 15 5.17 2.63 -6.54
N VAL A 16 5.42 2.31 -5.28
CA VAL A 16 6.68 1.75 -4.79
C VAL A 16 6.40 0.31 -4.36
N PRO A 17 7.05 -0.70 -4.96
CA PRO A 17 6.90 -2.08 -4.52
C PRO A 17 7.56 -2.27 -3.15
N LEU A 18 6.81 -2.80 -2.19
CA LEU A 18 7.28 -3.16 -0.86
C LEU A 18 7.19 -4.68 -0.69
N ASP A 19 8.25 -5.27 -0.16
CA ASP A 19 8.36 -6.69 0.11
C ASP A 19 8.19 -6.93 1.63
N PRO A 20 7.17 -7.67 2.08
CA PRO A 20 6.96 -7.94 3.50
C PRO A 20 8.08 -8.76 4.14
N ASP A 21 8.91 -9.46 3.35
CA ASP A 21 10.09 -10.17 3.87
C ASP A 21 11.23 -9.22 4.27
N TYR A 22 11.11 -7.91 3.99
CA TYR A 22 12.05 -6.91 4.48
C TYR A 22 11.86 -6.62 5.97
N PRO A 23 12.96 -6.34 6.69
CA PRO A 23 12.86 -5.88 8.07
C PRO A 23 11.98 -4.65 8.21
N ALA A 24 11.21 -4.56 9.31
CA ALA A 24 10.26 -3.49 9.55
C ALA A 24 10.89 -2.08 9.46
N ASP A 25 12.11 -1.90 9.96
CA ASP A 25 12.82 -0.62 9.89
C ASP A 25 13.07 -0.16 8.44
N ARG A 26 13.33 -1.11 7.54
CA ARG A 26 13.54 -0.81 6.12
C ARG A 26 12.24 -0.41 5.45
N LEU A 27 11.15 -1.11 5.75
CA LEU A 27 9.82 -0.77 5.25
C LEU A 27 9.40 0.63 5.74
N ALA A 28 9.64 0.93 7.02
CA ALA A 28 9.38 2.25 7.59
C ALA A 28 10.20 3.35 6.91
N TYR A 29 11.49 3.13 6.68
CA TYR A 29 12.34 4.07 5.95
C TYR A 29 11.81 4.35 4.53
N MET A 30 11.46 3.29 3.78
CA MET A 30 10.96 3.44 2.41
C MET A 30 9.63 4.21 2.37
N ILE A 31 8.73 3.99 3.33
CA ILE A 31 7.45 4.70 3.41
C ILE A 31 7.66 6.15 3.81
N GLN A 32 8.55 6.43 4.76
CA GLN A 32 8.88 7.80 5.17
C GLN A 32 9.53 8.61 4.05
N ASP A 33 10.37 7.96 3.23
CA ASP A 33 11.02 8.60 2.09
C ASP A 33 10.03 8.84 0.94
N ALA A 34 9.24 7.83 0.59
CA ALA A 34 8.28 7.90 -0.52
C ALA A 34 7.07 8.80 -0.23
N LYS A 35 6.69 8.96 1.05
CA LYS A 35 5.52 9.72 1.52
C LYS A 35 4.26 9.40 0.69
N PRO A 36 3.87 8.12 0.59
CA PRO A 36 2.74 7.73 -0.24
C PRO A 36 1.43 8.31 0.31
N VAL A 37 0.51 8.65 -0.58
CA VAL A 37 -0.84 9.08 -0.20
C VAL A 37 -1.61 7.93 0.43
N CYS A 38 -1.41 6.71 -0.06
CA CYS A 38 -2.01 5.50 0.49
C CYS A 38 -1.11 4.27 0.26
N SER A 39 -1.28 3.25 1.11
CA SER A 39 -0.63 1.94 0.98
C SER A 39 -1.66 0.87 0.64
N ILE A 40 -1.36 0.04 -0.36
CA ILE A 40 -2.23 -1.07 -0.76
C ILE A 40 -1.60 -2.38 -0.30
N THR A 41 -2.29 -3.14 0.54
CA THR A 41 -1.78 -4.40 1.11
C THR A 41 -2.88 -5.45 1.28
N THR A 42 -2.55 -6.62 1.83
CA THR A 42 -3.50 -7.65 2.27
C THR A 42 -3.59 -7.66 3.80
N LYS A 43 -4.64 -8.25 4.37
CA LYS A 43 -4.78 -8.42 5.83
C LYS A 43 -3.63 -9.23 6.43
N ALA A 44 -3.09 -10.18 5.68
CA ALA A 44 -1.96 -11.00 6.13
C ALA A 44 -0.72 -10.14 6.37
N ASP A 45 -0.48 -9.16 5.49
CA ASP A 45 0.75 -8.37 5.50
C ASP A 45 0.57 -7.01 6.19
N ALA A 46 -0.66 -6.63 6.55
CA ALA A 46 -0.98 -5.33 7.14
C ALA A 46 -0.21 -5.04 8.43
N MET A 47 0.14 -6.08 9.21
CA MET A 47 0.91 -5.94 10.44
C MET A 47 2.38 -5.55 10.22
N HIS A 48 2.90 -5.71 9.00
CA HIS A 48 4.27 -5.39 8.64
C HIS A 48 4.44 -3.96 8.12
N LEU A 49 3.34 -3.27 7.80
CA LEU A 49 3.38 -1.88 7.34
C LEU A 49 3.12 -0.89 8.48
N PRO A 50 3.88 0.21 8.55
CA PRO A 50 3.58 1.33 9.44
C PRO A 50 2.27 2.03 9.03
N ALA A 51 1.56 2.58 10.02
CA ALA A 51 0.25 3.20 9.87
C ALA A 51 0.30 4.70 9.50
N ASP A 52 1.30 5.11 8.72
CA ASP A 52 1.58 6.54 8.44
C ASP A 52 0.71 7.13 7.31
N CYS A 53 -0.09 6.32 6.62
CA CYS A 53 -0.95 6.75 5.51
C CYS A 53 -2.22 5.89 5.40
N ASP A 54 -3.15 6.28 4.53
CA ASP A 54 -4.38 5.53 4.29
C ASP A 54 -4.09 4.10 3.82
N LEU A 55 -4.64 3.11 4.53
CA LEU A 55 -4.42 1.70 4.23
C LEU A 55 -5.60 1.11 3.45
N ILE A 56 -5.31 0.57 2.26
CA ILE A 56 -6.28 -0.11 1.39
C ILE A 56 -6.00 -1.60 1.40
N LEU A 57 -6.95 -2.39 1.90
CA LEU A 57 -6.87 -3.85 1.93
C LEU A 57 -7.51 -4.47 0.68
N LEU A 58 -6.77 -5.30 -0.04
CA LEU A 58 -7.26 -5.96 -1.26
C LEU A 58 -8.29 -7.06 -0.99
N ASP A 59 -8.22 -7.71 0.16
CA ASP A 59 -9.10 -8.81 0.56
C ASP A 59 -10.31 -8.34 1.39
N GLU A 60 -10.41 -7.04 1.67
CA GLU A 60 -11.57 -6.47 2.34
C GLU A 60 -12.50 -5.82 1.32
N LYS A 61 -13.77 -6.28 1.28
CA LYS A 61 -14.81 -5.60 0.51
C LYS A 61 -15.18 -4.27 1.19
N LYS A 62 -14.39 -3.22 0.98
CA LYS A 62 -14.81 -1.83 1.23
C LYS A 62 -15.26 -1.17 -0.07
N ARG A 63 -16.39 -0.45 0.05
CA ARG A 63 -17.07 0.31 -1.00
C ARG A 63 -16.09 1.25 -1.70
N ALA A 64 -16.33 1.43 -3.00
CA ALA A 64 -15.57 2.29 -3.91
C ALA A 64 -15.02 3.55 -3.24
N ILE A 65 -13.75 3.84 -3.55
CA ILE A 65 -13.12 5.14 -3.37
C ILE A 65 -14.09 6.15 -4.00
N ASN A 66 -14.84 6.86 -3.17
CA ASN A 66 -15.90 7.74 -3.65
C ASN A 66 -15.21 9.01 -4.16
N CYS A 67 -14.88 9.02 -5.45
CA CYS A 67 -14.65 10.26 -6.20
C CYS A 67 -15.90 11.15 -6.13
#